data_AF-A0ABC9YUW7-F1
#
_entry.id   AF-A0ABC9YUW7-F1
#
_cell.length_a   1.000
_cell.length_b   1.000
_cell.length_c   1.000
_cell.angle_alpha   90.00
_cell.angle_beta   90.00
_cell.angle_gamma   90.00
#
_symmetry.space_group_name_H-M   'P 1'
#
loop_
_entity.id
_entity.type
_entity.pdbx_description
1 polymer ?
#
loop_
_entity_poly.entity_id
_entity_poly.type
_entity_poly.pdbx_seq_one_letter_code
_entity_poly.pdbx_strand_id
1 'polypeptide(L)' 'MIIRDNQAVFVEDLSVKGLARTRLAKSVHDAGWAMFTRMVAEKAARHNRYFGTVDRFFPSSQLCSRCGIRVH' A
#
# COMPACT_ATOMS: atom_id res chain seq x y z
N MET A 1 2.11 3.54 16.25
CA MET A 1 1.45 4.34 15.18
C MET A 1 2.25 4.15 13.89
N ILE A 2 1.65 3.67 12.79
CA ILE A 2 2.34 3.23 11.56
C ILE A 2 3.49 4.14 11.12
N ILE A 3 3.33 5.47 11.19
CA ILE A 3 4.39 6.39 10.77
C ILE A 3 5.50 6.60 11.82
N ARG A 4 5.18 6.55 13.12
CA ARG A 4 6.19 6.81 14.17
C ARG A 4 7.19 5.68 14.28
N ASP A 5 6.70 4.46 14.12
CA ASP A 5 7.47 3.23 14.34
C ASP A 5 8.26 2.79 13.09
N ASN A 6 8.00 3.42 11.93
CA ASN A 6 8.63 3.08 10.66
C ASN A 6 9.37 4.29 10.05
N GLN A 7 10.53 4.02 9.46
CA GLN A 7 11.41 4.99 8.83
C GLN A 7 10.97 5.28 7.38
N ALA A 8 10.38 4.28 6.73
CA ALA A 8 9.80 4.35 5.40
C ALA A 8 8.51 3.54 5.31
N VAL A 9 7.54 4.03 4.54
CA VAL A 9 6.27 3.34 4.27
C VAL A 9 6.06 3.28 2.76
N PHE A 10 5.77 2.08 2.26
CA PHE A 10 5.46 1.84 0.87
C PHE A 10 4.03 1.36 0.74
N VAL A 11 3.30 1.88 -0.24
CA VAL A 11 1.94 1.43 -0.55
C VAL A 11 1.88 1.03 -2.00
N GLU A 12 1.31 -0.14 -2.28
CA GLU A 12 1.08 -0.57 -3.66
C GLU A 12 0.06 0.37 -4.33
N ASP A 13 0.33 0.75 -5.58
CA ASP A 13 -0.66 1.40 -6.46
C ASP A 13 -1.74 0.38 -6.86
N LEU A 14 -2.58 0.04 -5.88
CA LEU A 14 -3.66 -0.88 -6.07
C LEU A 14 -4.76 -0.18 -6.88
N SER A 15 -5.16 -0.79 -8.00
CA SER A 15 -6.32 -0.31 -8.75
C SER A 15 -7.55 -0.38 -7.84
N VAL A 16 -8.02 0.76 -7.35
CA VAL A 16 -9.24 0.85 -6.54
C VAL A 16 -10.41 0.19 -7.27
N LYS A 17 -10.49 0.38 -8.60
CA LYS A 17 -11.47 -0.29 -9.47
C LYS A 17 -11.29 -1.81 -9.52
N GLY A 18 -10.05 -2.29 -9.52
CA GLY A 18 -9.73 -3.72 -9.46
C GLY A 18 -10.12 -4.33 -8.11
N LEU A 19 -9.73 -3.70 -7.01
CA LEU A 19 -10.06 -4.14 -5.66
C LEU A 19 -11.58 -4.09 -5.38
N ALA A 20 -12.27 -3.08 -5.90
CA ALA A 20 -13.72 -2.95 -5.90
C ALA A 20 -14.46 -4.09 -6.62
N ARG A 21 -13.76 -4.92 -7.39
CA ARG A 21 -14.32 -6.11 -8.05
C ARG A 21 -13.94 -7.43 -7.36
N THR A 22 -13.21 -7.36 -6.24
CA THR A 22 -12.83 -8.53 -5.44
C THR A 22 -13.67 -8.63 -4.17
N ARG A 23 -13.43 -9.67 -3.36
CA ARG A 23 -14.03 -9.79 -2.01
C ARG A 23 -13.69 -8.62 -1.08
N LEU A 24 -12.68 -7.81 -1.41
CA LEU A 24 -12.26 -6.63 -0.64
C LEU A 24 -13.05 -5.37 -1.01
N ALA A 25 -13.97 -5.45 -1.98
CA ALA A 25 -14.71 -4.29 -2.49
C ALA A 25 -15.37 -3.47 -1.38
N LYS A 26 -16.07 -4.15 -0.46
CA LYS A 26 -16.74 -3.51 0.66
C LYS A 26 -15.75 -2.72 1.53
N SER A 27 -14.66 -3.36 1.95
CA SER A 27 -13.63 -2.71 2.77
C SER A 27 -12.92 -1.56 2.06
N VAL A 28 -12.74 -1.64 0.74
CA VAL A 28 -12.07 -0.59 -0.07
C VAL A 28 -12.96 0.62 -0.24
N HIS A 29 -14.27 0.41 -0.42
CA HIS A 29 -15.27 1.46 -0.44
C HIS A 29 -15.45 2.09 0.95
N ASP A 30 -15.59 1.26 2.00
CA ASP A 30 -15.82 1.69 3.38
C ASP A 30 -14.61 2.44 3.96
N ALA A 31 -13.38 2.00 3.66
CA ALA A 31 -12.16 2.63 4.17
C ALA A 31 -11.73 3.86 3.36
N GLY A 32 -12.35 4.12 2.20
CA GLY A 32 -11.96 5.18 1.29
C GLY A 32 -10.46 5.13 1.00
N TRP A 33 -9.98 4.11 0.29
CA TRP A 33 -8.54 3.84 0.07
C TRP A 33 -7.72 5.09 -0.28
N ALA A 34 -8.25 5.99 -1.12
CA ALA A 34 -7.61 7.26 -1.45
C ALA A 34 -7.46 8.22 -0.24
N MET A 35 -8.46 8.27 0.64
CA MET A 35 -8.38 9.04 1.88
C MET A 35 -7.40 8.40 2.86
N PHE A 36 -7.36 7.07 2.95
CA PHE A 36 -6.36 6.36 3.74
C PHE A 36 -4.94 6.67 3.28
N THR A 37 -4.63 6.51 1.99
CA THR A 37 -3.28 6.80 1.46
C THR A 37 -2.89 8.26 1.63
N ARG A 38 -3.84 9.20 1.42
CA ARG A 38 -3.63 10.63 1.72
C ARG A 38 -3.24 10.86 3.18
N MET A 39 -3.98 10.30 4.13
CA MET A 39 -3.69 10.47 5.56
C MET A 39 -2.32 9.90 5.95
N VAL A 40 -1.90 8.80 5.34
CA VAL A 40 -0.59 8.18 5.59
C VAL A 40 0.53 9.07 5.03
N ALA A 41 0.39 9.57 3.80
CA ALA A 41 1.34 10.49 3.19
C ALA A 41 1.49 11.78 4.02
N GLU A 42 0.38 12.38 4.45
CA GLU A 42 0.38 13.58 5.30
C GLU A 42 1.08 13.32 6.64
N LYS A 43 0.84 12.16 7.27
CA LYS A 43 1.53 11.80 8.52
C LYS A 43 3.01 11.55 8.28
N ALA A 44 3.40 10.89 7.20
CA ALA A 44 4.80 10.64 6.86
C ALA A 44 5.58 11.95 6.68
N ALA A 45 5.01 12.91 5.94
CA ALA A 45 5.58 14.24 5.79
C ALA A 45 5.79 14.95 7.15
N ARG A 46 4.77 14.93 8.03
CA ARG A 46 4.88 15.53 9.37
C ARG A 46 5.95 14.91 10.26
N HIS A 47 6.27 13.64 10.06
CA HIS A 47 7.25 12.91 10.85
C HIS A 47 8.60 12.74 10.14
N ASN A 48 8.81 13.43 9.02
CA ASN A 48 10.01 13.32 8.19
C ASN A 48 10.35 11.84 7.85
N ARG A 49 9.32 11.08 7.47
CA ARG A 49 9.43 9.68 7.04
C ARG A 49 9.22 9.57 5.55
N TYR A 50 9.92 8.62 4.94
CA TYR A 50 9.75 8.37 3.52
C TYR A 50 8.39 7.70 3.25
N PHE A 51 7.69 8.19 2.23
CA PHE A 51 6.47 7.59 1.72
C PHE A 51 6.59 7.42 0.21
N GLY A 52 6.40 6.21 -0.28
CA GLY A 52 6.50 5.89 -1.70
C GLY A 52 5.37 4.99 -2.18
N THR A 53 4.97 5.18 -3.43
CA THR A 53 4.04 4.28 -4.11
C THR A 53 4.82 3.24 -4.91
N VAL A 54 4.49 1.96 -4.75
CA VAL A 54 5.09 0.87 -5.50
C VAL A 54 4.24 0.59 -6.73
N ASP A 55 4.88 0.45 -7.88
CA ASP A 55 4.21 0.22 -9.15
C ASP A 55 3.31 -1.03 -9.10
N ARG A 56 2.12 -0.92 -9.69
CA ARG A 56 1.10 -1.97 -9.68
C ARG A 56 1.54 -3.28 -10.33
N PHE A 57 2.44 -3.22 -11.30
CA PHE A 57 2.95 -4.39 -12.02
C PHE A 57 4.17 -5.00 -11.32
N PHE A 58 4.67 -4.38 -10.25
CA PHE A 58 5.67 -5.00 -9.40
C PHE A 58 5.04 -6.16 -8.62
N PRO A 59 5.53 -7.40 -8.79
CA PRO A 59 4.89 -8.58 -8.20
C PRO A 59 5.26 -8.75 -6.71
N SER A 60 5.21 -7.69 -5.91
CA SER A 60 5.56 -7.68 -4.47
C SER A 60 4.93 -8.83 -3.69
N SER A 61 3.64 -9.07 -3.90
CA SER A 61 2.87 -10.14 -3.23
C SER A 61 3.12 -11.54 -3.80
N GLN A 62 3.78 -11.63 -4.95
CA GLN A 62 4.11 -12.88 -5.62
C GLN A 62 5.61 -13.16 -5.62
N LEU A 63 6.44 -12.35 -4.97
CA LEU A 63 7.87 -12.61 -4.82
C LEU A 63 8.13 -13.19 -3.43
N CYS A 64 8.86 -14.30 -3.36
CA CYS A 64 9.34 -14.81 -2.09
C CYS A 64 10.28 -13.78 -1.44
N SER A 65 9.96 -13.34 -0.23
CA SER A 65 10.76 -12.35 0.52
C SER A 65 12.19 -12.80 0.82
N ARG A 66 12.48 -14.11 0.76
CA ARG A 66 13.81 -14.68 1.03
C ARG A 66 14.67 -14.82 -0.23
N CYS A 67 14.09 -15.20 -1.36
CA CYS A 67 14.86 -15.57 -2.56
C CYS A 67 14.49 -14.78 -3.82
N GLY A 68 13.44 -13.95 -3.79
CA GLY A 68 13.02 -13.14 -4.93
C GLY A 68 12.45 -13.93 -6.10
N ILE A 69 12.17 -15.23 -5.93
CA ILE A 69 11.54 -16.07 -6.96
C ILE A 69 10.01 -15.86 -6.90
N ARG A 70 9.36 -15.87 -8.07
CA ARG A 70 7.90 -15.74 -8.16
C ARG A 70 7.22 -16.99 -7.61
N VAL A 71 6.42 -16.85 -6.56
CA VAL A 71 5.57 -17.91 -6.02
C VAL A 71 4.38 -18.10 -6.97
N HIS A 72 4.21 -19.33 -7.46
CA HIS A 72 3.23 -19.68 -8.49
C HIS A 72 1.96 -20.28 -7.89
#